data_AF-A0AAD5BTN1-F1
#
_entry.id   AF-A0AAD5BTN1-F1
#
_cell.length_a   1.000
_cell.length_b   1.000
_cell.length_c   1.000
_cell.angle_alpha   90.00
_cell.angle_beta   90.00
_cell.angle_gamma   90.00
#
_symmetry.space_group_name_H-M   'P 1'
#
loop_
_entity.id
_entity.type
_entity.pdbx_description
1 polymer ?
#
loop_
_entity_poly.entity_id
_entity_poly.type
_entity_poly.pdbx_seq_one_letter_code
_entity_poly.pdbx_strand_id
1 'polypeptide(L)'
;MGLVEEKEVTTELLPFLRVHNDGTVERLYNPVFAPPSPAETNGDVLSKDIIISPEVSARLYLPSKTTKKLPILVYFHGGGFCIESAFSILSHQYINTIASQANALVISVDYRLARQTRGV
;
A
#
# COMPACT_ATOMS: atom_id res chain seq x y z
N MET A 1 -31.17 -20.32 18.75
CA MET A 1 -30.50 -20.42 17.45
C MET A 1 -30.87 -19.14 16.71
N GLY A 2 -30.02 -18.11 16.81
CA GLY A 2 -30.32 -16.79 16.23
C GLY A 2 -30.21 -16.86 14.72
N LEU A 3 -31.23 -16.36 14.02
CA LEU A 3 -31.20 -16.20 12.56
C LEU A 3 -30.10 -15.19 12.23
N VAL A 4 -29.08 -15.60 11.46
CA VAL A 4 -28.14 -14.65 10.86
C VAL A 4 -28.92 -13.97 9.74
N GLU A 5 -29.23 -12.70 9.92
CA GLU A 5 -29.86 -11.88 8.88
C GLU A 5 -28.90 -11.79 7.69
N GLU A 6 -29.38 -12.11 6.49
CA GLU A 6 -28.54 -12.13 5.30
C GLU A 6 -28.15 -10.70 4.92
N LYS A 7 -26.84 -10.43 4.80
CA LYS A 7 -26.34 -9.07 4.56
C LYS A 7 -26.56 -8.66 3.12
N GLU A 8 -27.52 -7.77 2.88
CA GLU A 8 -27.80 -7.22 1.56
C GLU A 8 -26.69 -6.26 1.10
N VAL A 9 -26.28 -6.39 -0.16
CA VAL A 9 -25.32 -5.48 -0.80
C VAL A 9 -26.03 -4.20 -1.21
N THR A 10 -25.58 -3.06 -0.68
CA THR A 10 -26.16 -1.73 -0.98
C THR A 10 -25.35 -0.95 -2.01
N THR A 11 -24.07 -1.24 -2.17
CA THR A 11 -23.20 -0.59 -3.16
C THR A 11 -22.13 -1.56 -3.62
N GLU A 12 -21.88 -1.57 -4.93
CA GLU A 12 -20.81 -2.33 -5.53
C GLU A 12 -19.88 -1.40 -6.32
N LEU A 13 -18.59 -1.62 -6.15
CA LEU A 13 -17.55 -1.11 -7.03
C LEU A 13 -16.71 -2.31 -7.45
N LEU A 14 -17.27 -3.14 -8.32
CA LEU A 14 -16.59 -4.34 -8.82
C LEU A 14 -15.41 -3.95 -9.73
N PRO A 15 -14.30 -4.72 -9.72
CA PRO A 15 -14.05 -5.92 -8.91
C PRO A 15 -13.44 -5.63 -7.52
N PHE A 16 -13.60 -4.42 -6.97
CA PHE A 16 -12.82 -3.94 -5.84
C PHE A 16 -13.47 -4.14 -4.47
N LEU A 17 -14.73 -3.76 -4.32
CA LEU A 17 -15.42 -3.82 -3.02
C LEU A 17 -16.93 -3.91 -3.13
N ARG A 18 -17.53 -4.43 -2.06
CA ARG A 18 -18.97 -4.37 -1.76
C ARG A 18 -19.20 -3.71 -0.42
N VAL A 19 -20.28 -2.95 -0.32
CA VAL A 19 -20.76 -2.36 0.93
C VAL A 19 -22.12 -2.96 1.25
N HIS A 20 -22.26 -3.51 2.46
CA HIS A 20 -23.50 -4.09 2.93
C HIS A 20 -24.36 -3.06 3.67
N ASN A 21 -25.65 -3.35 3.81
CA ASN A 21 -26.63 -2.51 4.51
C ASN A 21 -26.28 -2.24 5.98
N ASP A 22 -25.58 -3.17 6.65
CA ASP A 22 -25.05 -3.02 8.00
C ASP A 22 -23.77 -2.15 8.09
N GLY A 23 -23.30 -1.65 6.95
CA GLY A 23 -22.11 -0.83 6.84
C GLY A 23 -20.78 -1.59 6.76
N THR A 24 -20.80 -2.93 6.77
CA THR A 24 -19.59 -3.72 6.52
C THR A 24 -19.10 -3.58 5.09
N VAL A 25 -17.78 -3.63 4.89
CA VAL A 25 -17.14 -3.52 3.59
C VAL A 25 -16.38 -4.82 3.30
N GLU A 26 -16.82 -5.54 2.28
CA GLU A 26 -16.09 -6.67 1.71
C GLU A 26 -15.10 -6.15 0.67
N ARG A 27 -13.80 -6.35 0.91
CA ARG A 27 -12.76 -6.03 -0.09
C ARG A 27 -12.51 -7.25 -0.95
N LEU A 28 -12.92 -7.16 -2.20
CA LEU A 28 -12.76 -8.22 -3.20
C LEU A 28 -11.40 -8.15 -3.88
N TYR A 29 -10.84 -6.95 -3.98
CA TYR A 29 -9.50 -6.74 -4.49
C TYR A 29 -8.45 -7.03 -3.42
N ASN A 30 -7.55 -7.97 -3.72
CA ASN A 30 -6.42 -8.31 -2.89
C ASN A 30 -5.11 -8.03 -3.64
N PRO A 31 -4.32 -7.01 -3.22
CA PRO A 31 -3.06 -6.71 -3.88
C PRO A 31 -2.05 -7.84 -3.63
N VAL A 32 -1.30 -8.23 -4.66
CA VAL A 32 -0.14 -9.10 -4.48
C VAL A 32 0.99 -8.29 -3.87
N PHE A 33 1.55 -8.75 -2.74
CA PHE A 33 2.63 -8.03 -2.06
C PHE A 33 4.00 -8.46 -2.58
N ALA A 34 4.89 -7.49 -2.72
CA ALA A 34 6.29 -7.73 -3.04
C ALA A 34 7.14 -7.60 -1.76
N PRO A 35 8.15 -8.46 -1.56
CA PRO A 35 9.13 -8.24 -0.50
C PRO A 35 9.98 -6.99 -0.81
N PRO A 36 10.56 -6.32 0.21
CA PRO A 36 11.58 -5.32 -0.02
C PRO A 36 12.83 -5.96 -0.64
N SER A 37 13.55 -5.21 -1.47
CA SER A 37 14.69 -5.70 -2.25
C SER A 37 16.02 -5.26 -1.62
N PRO A 38 16.90 -6.20 -1.23
CA PRO A 38 18.28 -5.90 -0.84
C PRO A 38 19.16 -5.62 -2.07
N ALA A 39 20.33 -5.02 -1.84
CA ALA A 39 21.26 -4.48 -2.85
C ALA A 39 21.81 -5.48 -3.89
N GLU A 40 21.59 -6.77 -3.69
CA GLU A 40 22.48 -7.80 -4.25
C GLU A 40 21.93 -8.47 -5.51
N THR A 41 20.71 -8.16 -5.93
CA THR A 41 20.11 -8.72 -7.15
C THR A 41 19.86 -7.62 -8.17
N ASN A 42 20.90 -7.16 -8.87
CA ASN A 42 20.81 -6.35 -10.10
C ASN A 42 20.00 -5.03 -10.03
N GLY A 43 19.64 -4.54 -8.85
CA GLY A 43 18.76 -3.37 -8.68
C GLY A 43 19.52 -2.08 -8.36
N ASP A 44 19.21 -1.01 -9.10
CA ASP A 44 19.68 0.35 -8.81
C ASP A 44 18.97 1.00 -7.61
N VAL A 45 18.08 0.29 -6.91
CA VAL A 45 17.31 0.82 -5.77
C VAL A 45 17.19 -0.23 -4.67
N LEU A 46 17.58 0.15 -3.46
CA LEU A 46 17.38 -0.60 -2.23
C LEU A 46 16.00 -0.27 -1.67
N SER A 47 15.30 -1.26 -1.11
CA SER A 47 14.09 -0.98 -0.35
C SER A 47 14.05 -1.63 1.01
N LYS A 48 13.34 -0.98 1.94
CA LYS A 48 13.20 -1.43 3.33
C LYS A 48 11.85 -0.99 3.90
N ASP A 49 11.18 -1.91 4.60
CA ASP A 49 9.95 -1.61 5.32
C ASP A 49 10.24 -1.05 6.71
N ILE A 50 9.47 -0.04 7.12
CA ILE A 50 9.55 0.59 8.43
C ILE A 50 8.15 0.78 9.02
N ILE A 51 8.08 0.78 10.35
CA ILE A 51 6.88 1.15 11.09
C ILE A 51 7.06 2.60 11.56
N ILE A 52 6.12 3.47 11.21
CA ILE A 52 6.11 4.88 11.64
C ILE A 52 5.30 5.04 12.92
N SER A 53 4.15 4.37 12.99
CA SER A 53 3.25 4.33 14.15
C SER A 53 2.47 3.01 14.15
N PRO A 54 1.67 2.70 15.19
CA PRO A 54 0.86 1.47 15.22
C PRO A 54 -0.08 1.27 14.03
N GLU A 55 -0.46 2.35 13.35
CA GLU A 55 -1.43 2.31 12.23
C GLU A 55 -0.82 2.76 10.89
N VAL A 56 0.47 3.12 10.86
CA VAL A 56 1.13 3.65 9.66
C VAL A 56 2.50 3.01 9.52
N SER A 57 2.73 2.44 8.34
CA SER A 57 4.03 1.92 7.95
C SER A 57 4.45 2.54 6.62
N ALA A 58 5.66 2.26 6.17
CA ALA A 58 6.14 2.74 4.89
C ALA A 58 7.20 1.81 4.32
N ARG A 59 7.33 1.83 3.00
CA ARG A 59 8.51 1.30 2.31
C ARG A 59 9.40 2.44 1.86
N LEU A 60 10.63 2.41 2.35
CA LEU A 60 11.70 3.31 1.92
C LEU A 60 12.35 2.76 0.66
N TYR A 61 12.71 3.64 -0.26
CA TYR A 61 13.45 3.34 -1.48
C TYR A 61 14.65 4.27 -1.57
N LEU A 62 15.85 3.69 -1.65
CA LEU A 62 17.11 4.40 -1.72
C LEU A 62 17.81 4.02 -3.04
N PRO A 63 17.97 4.94 -4.00
CA PRO A 63 18.75 4.67 -5.19
C PRO A 63 20.22 4.39 -4.81
N SER A 64 20.77 3.35 -5.42
CA SER A 64 22.13 2.89 -5.27
C SER A 64 23.12 3.98 -5.70
N LYS A 65 24.28 4.05 -5.03
CA LYS A 65 25.46 4.85 -5.45
C LYS A 65 25.32 6.38 -5.37
N THR A 66 24.81 6.93 -4.27
CA THR A 66 24.95 8.37 -3.99
C THR A 66 25.78 8.66 -2.74
N THR A 67 26.78 9.53 -2.88
CA THR A 67 27.52 10.15 -1.77
C THR A 67 27.01 11.56 -1.45
N LYS A 68 25.98 12.01 -2.19
CA LYS A 68 25.39 13.34 -2.09
C LYS A 68 24.03 13.26 -1.41
N LYS A 69 23.59 14.37 -0.80
CA LYS A 69 22.24 14.50 -0.27
C LYS A 69 21.23 14.32 -1.41
N LEU A 70 20.21 13.50 -1.18
CA LEU A 70 19.11 13.28 -2.12
C LEU A 70 17.91 14.16 -1.77
N PRO A 71 17.11 14.58 -2.76
CA PRO A 71 15.74 15.02 -2.48
C PRO A 71 14.93 13.85 -1.88
N ILE A 72 13.93 14.21 -1.08
CA ILE A 72 13.00 13.25 -0.47
C ILE A 72 11.64 13.42 -1.11
N LEU A 73 11.08 12.32 -1.62
CA LEU A 73 9.70 12.24 -2.08
C LEU A 73 8.88 11.43 -1.06
N VAL A 74 7.81 12.03 -0.53
CA VAL A 74 6.81 11.29 0.25
C VAL A 74 5.65 10.96 -0.69
N TYR A 75 5.39 9.67 -0.87
CA TYR A 75 4.38 9.16 -1.79
C TYR A 75 3.25 8.47 -1.03
N PHE A 76 2.02 8.73 -1.47
CA PHE A 76 0.81 8.06 -0.99
C PHE A 76 0.19 7.32 -2.17
N HIS A 77 0.00 6.00 -2.03
CA HIS A 77 -0.56 5.19 -3.11
C HIS A 77 -2.02 5.58 -3.41
N GLY A 78 -2.44 5.31 -4.65
CA GLY A 78 -3.82 5.48 -5.10
C GLY A 78 -4.77 4.41 -4.53
N GLY A 79 -5.85 4.12 -5.25
CA GLY A 79 -6.84 3.11 -4.81
C GLY A 79 -8.08 3.70 -4.13
N GLY A 80 -8.39 4.97 -4.38
CA GLY A 80 -9.61 5.62 -3.89
C GLY A 80 -9.76 5.57 -2.36
N PHE A 81 -8.63 5.50 -1.64
CA PHE A 81 -8.55 5.30 -0.19
C PHE A 81 -9.06 3.96 0.33
N CYS A 82 -9.46 3.01 -0.52
CA CYS A 82 -10.16 1.80 -0.09
C CYS A 82 -9.40 0.49 -0.41
N ILE A 83 -8.43 0.54 -1.33
CA ILE A 83 -7.64 -0.59 -1.83
C ILE A 83 -6.18 -0.19 -2.03
N GLU A 84 -5.35 -1.14 -2.48
CA GLU A 84 -3.90 -1.03 -2.66
C GLU A 84 -3.11 -0.89 -1.35
N SER A 85 -1.79 -0.95 -1.46
CA SER A 85 -0.85 -0.80 -0.36
C SER A 85 0.49 -0.28 -0.89
N ALA A 86 1.29 0.35 -0.03
CA ALA A 86 2.68 0.67 -0.36
C ALA A 86 3.54 -0.58 -0.63
N PHE A 87 3.09 -1.75 -0.17
CA PHE A 87 3.78 -3.03 -0.30
C PHE A 87 3.32 -3.85 -1.51
N SER A 88 2.31 -3.38 -2.25
CA SER A 88 1.84 -4.08 -3.44
C SER A 88 2.90 -4.10 -4.54
N ILE A 89 2.86 -5.13 -5.40
CA ILE A 89 3.82 -5.29 -6.49
C ILE A 89 3.76 -4.11 -7.48
N LEU A 90 2.57 -3.58 -7.72
CA LEU A 90 2.36 -2.43 -8.62
C LEU A 90 2.96 -1.16 -8.03
N SER A 91 2.66 -0.86 -6.76
CA SER A 91 3.30 0.24 -6.02
C SER A 91 4.81 0.06 -6.00
N HIS A 92 5.30 -1.16 -5.75
CA HIS A 92 6.73 -1.41 -5.64
C HIS A 92 7.47 -1.20 -6.96
N GLN A 93 6.97 -1.73 -8.08
CA GLN A 93 7.57 -1.53 -9.39
C GLN A 93 7.59 -0.05 -9.78
N TYR A 94 6.47 0.64 -9.60
CA TYR A 94 6.34 2.06 -9.91
C TYR A 94 7.32 2.92 -9.11
N ILE A 95 7.42 2.69 -7.79
CA ILE A 95 8.28 3.49 -6.92
C ILE A 95 9.76 3.18 -7.11
N ASN A 96 10.13 1.94 -7.48
CA ASN A 96 11.50 1.66 -7.91
C ASN A 96 11.89 2.51 -9.14
N THR A 97 11.01 2.59 -10.14
CA THR A 97 11.26 3.44 -11.33
C THR A 97 11.42 4.90 -10.94
N ILE A 98 10.54 5.44 -10.09
CA ILE A 98 10.64 6.84 -9.61
C ILE A 98 11.94 7.07 -8.84
N ALA A 99 12.27 6.22 -7.87
CA ALA A 99 13.46 6.38 -7.04
C ALA A 99 14.75 6.38 -7.88
N SER A 100 14.82 5.48 -8.86
CA SER A 100 15.94 5.38 -9.81
C SER A 100 16.02 6.61 -10.74
N GLN A 101 14.93 6.93 -11.44
CA GLN A 101 14.93 7.98 -12.47
C GLN A 101 15.04 9.39 -11.89
N ALA A 102 14.39 9.65 -10.75
CA ALA A 102 14.45 10.94 -10.07
C ALA A 102 15.70 11.08 -9.19
N ASN A 103 16.46 10.00 -8.98
CA ASN A 103 17.55 9.91 -8.01
C ASN A 103 17.14 10.52 -6.67
N ALA A 104 16.07 9.98 -6.08
CA ALA A 104 15.43 10.49 -4.87
C ALA A 104 15.24 9.38 -3.84
N LEU A 105 15.37 9.72 -2.55
CA LEU A 105 14.87 8.86 -1.49
C LEU A 105 13.35 8.92 -1.52
N VAL A 106 12.67 7.79 -1.71
CA VAL A 106 11.20 7.75 -1.70
C VAL A 106 10.70 7.08 -0.43
N ILE A 107 9.75 7.72 0.23
CA ILE A 107 9.01 7.19 1.38
C ILE A 107 7.60 6.88 0.88
N SER A 108 7.33 5.63 0.54
CA SER A 108 6.00 5.17 0.12
C SER A 108 5.20 4.81 1.36
N VAL A 109 4.21 5.63 1.71
CA VAL A 109 3.43 5.50 2.94
C VAL A 109 2.32 4.49 2.76
N ASP A 110 2.29 3.50 3.64
CA ASP A 110 1.19 2.55 3.81
C ASP A 110 0.23 3.10 4.87
N TYR A 111 -0.82 3.76 4.39
CA TYR A 111 -1.82 4.41 5.22
C TYR A 111 -3.04 3.52 5.43
N ARG A 112 -3.83 3.82 6.48
CA ARG A 112 -5.08 3.09 6.72
C ARG A 112 -6.10 3.32 5.60
N LEU A 113 -6.66 2.23 5.09
CA LEU A 113 -7.77 2.28 4.15
C LEU A 113 -9.07 2.70 4.86
N ALA A 114 -9.94 3.41 4.14
CA ALA A 114 -11.24 3.83 4.61
C ALA A 114 -12.10 2.61 4.98
N ARG A 115 -12.69 2.65 6.17
CA ARG A 115 -13.51 1.58 6.78
C ARG A 115 -12.74 0.26 6.97
N GLN A 116 -11.76 0.30 7.86
CA GLN A 116 -11.38 -0.86 8.67
C GLN A 116 -12.25 -0.77 9.93
N THR A 117 -13.46 -1.34 9.95
CA THR A 117 -14.17 -1.49 11.22
C THR A 117 -13.33 -2.43 12.07
N ARG A 118 -12.69 -1.91 13.12
CA ARG A 118 -12.21 -2.74 14.23
C ARG A 118 -13.41 -3.60 14.64
N GLY A 119 -13.25 -4.92 14.65
CA GLY A 119 -14.22 -5.78 15.30
C GLY A 119 -14.40 -5.26 16.72
N VAL A 120 -15.62 -4.85 17.04
CA VAL A 120 -16.06 -4.70 18.43
C VAL A 120 -16.45 -6.09 18.90
#